data_AF-I3DY37-F1
#
_entry.id   AF-I3DY37-F1
#
_cell.length_a   1.000
_cell.length_b   1.000
_cell.length_c   1.000
_cell.angle_alpha   90.00
_cell.angle_beta   90.00
_cell.angle_gamma   90.00
#
_symmetry.space_group_name_H-M   'P 1'
#
loop_
_entity.id
_entity.type
_entity.pdbx_description
1 polymer ?
#
loop_
_entity_poly.entity_id
_entity_poly.type
_entity_poly.pdbx_seq_one_letter_code
_entity_poly.pdbx_strand_id
1 'polypeptide(L)' 'MCDLCYGTHVVYEIDSFFEYVYTCPNCGPEPEEKFRTRMDDLQRRIELVEKDFEKKGA' A
#
# COMPACT_ATOMS: atom_id res chain seq x y z
N MET A 1 1.06 14.83 3.35
CA MET A 1 1.78 13.59 3.02
C MET A 1 3.25 13.93 2.95
N CYS A 2 4.12 13.14 3.58
CA CYS A 2 5.57 13.33 3.54
C CYS A 2 6.20 12.62 2.34
N ASP A 3 7.28 13.13 1.78
CA ASP A 3 7.98 12.49 0.64
C ASP A 3 8.72 11.20 1.03
N LEU A 4 8.86 10.93 2.33
CA LEU A 4 9.52 9.72 2.85
C LEU A 4 8.60 8.50 2.85
N CYS A 5 7.31 8.73 3.04
CA CYS A 5 6.32 7.71 3.38
C CYS A 5 5.13 7.74 2.44
N TYR A 6 4.91 8.83 1.69
CA TYR A 6 3.73 9.05 0.86
C TYR A 6 2.38 8.81 1.58
N GLY A 7 2.38 8.90 2.92
CA GLY A 7 1.21 8.60 3.77
C GLY A 7 1.06 7.12 4.17
N THR A 8 1.89 6.19 3.70
CA THR A 8 1.82 4.78 4.13
C THR A 8 2.39 4.58 5.54
N HIS A 9 2.12 3.40 6.10
CA HIS A 9 2.73 2.95 7.34
C HIS A 9 4.25 2.84 7.21
N VAL A 10 4.94 2.98 8.34
CA VAL A 10 6.39 2.80 8.47
C VAL A 10 6.62 1.65 9.44
N VAL A 11 7.47 0.69 9.07
CA VAL A 11 7.93 -0.35 10.00
C VAL A 11 8.89 0.33 10.96
N TYR A 12 8.49 0.45 12.23
CA TYR A 12 9.26 1.21 13.21
C TYR A 12 10.19 0.31 14.02
N GLU A 13 9.74 -0.92 14.30
CA GLU A 13 10.50 -1.91 15.07
C GLU A 13 10.28 -3.30 14.48
N ILE A 14 11.38 -4.03 14.32
CA ILE A 14 11.41 -5.45 13.99
C ILE A 14 12.02 -6.14 15.22
N ASP A 15 11.23 -6.94 15.92
CA ASP A 15 11.74 -7.90 16.91
C ASP A 15 11.85 -9.30 16.29
N SER A 16 12.41 -10.26 17.03
CA SER A 16 12.63 -11.64 16.55
C SER A 16 11.35 -12.41 16.15
N PHE A 17 10.17 -11.90 16.51
CA PHE A 17 8.85 -12.53 16.39
C PHE A 17 7.79 -11.59 15.80
N PHE A 18 7.94 -10.27 15.92
CA PHE A 18 6.93 -9.30 15.50
C PHE A 18 7.51 -8.13 14.70
N GLU A 19 6.76 -7.71 13.68
CA GLU A 19 6.94 -6.44 12.99
C GLU A 19 5.83 -5.48 13.43
N TYR A 20 6.22 -4.36 14.04
CA TYR A 20 5.27 -3.35 14.48
C TYR A 20 5.12 -2.27 13.41
N VAL A 21 3.91 -2.20 12.86
CA VAL A 21 3.54 -1.28 11.81
C VAL A 21 2.83 -0.07 12.42
N TYR A 22 3.46 1.11 12.32
CA TYR A 22 2.91 2.37 12.86
C TYR A 22 2.59 3.38 11.75
N THR A 23 1.75 4.36 12.08
CA THR A 23 1.50 5.52 11.21
C THR A 23 2.76 6.37 11.11
N CYS A 24 2.93 7.09 9.99
CA CYS A 24 4.13 7.91 9.80
C CYS A 24 4.21 9.00 10.89
N PRO A 25 5.31 9.09 11.67
CA PRO A 25 5.44 10.09 12.72
C PRO A 25 5.57 11.52 12.17
N ASN A 26 5.99 11.69 10.90
CA ASN A 26 6.22 12.99 10.30
C ASN A 26 4.96 13.63 9.69
N CYS A 27 4.10 12.84 9.03
CA CYS A 27 2.88 13.38 8.43
C CYS A 27 1.56 12.79 8.94
N GLY A 28 1.63 11.92 9.95
CA GLY A 28 0.45 11.24 10.48
C GLY A 28 -0.13 10.19 9.53
N PRO A 29 -1.31 9.65 9.88
CA PRO A 29 -2.00 8.66 9.06
C PRO A 29 -2.44 9.23 7.71
N GLU A 30 -2.54 8.35 6.72
CA GLU A 30 -3.18 8.68 5.45
C GLU A 30 -4.66 9.04 5.65
N PRO A 31 -5.17 10.12 5.02
CA PRO A 31 -6.60 10.37 4.96
C PRO A 31 -7.33 9.22 4.26
N GLU A 32 -8.46 8.80 4.82
CA GLU A 32 -9.23 7.64 4.34
C GLU A 32 -9.59 7.73 2.84
N GLU A 33 -9.98 8.92 2.37
CA GLU A 33 -10.31 9.15 0.95
C GLU A 33 -9.14 8.82 0.03
N LYS A 34 -7.93 9.23 0.39
CA LYS A 34 -6.72 8.95 -0.40
C LYS A 34 -6.33 7.49 -0.36
N PHE A 35 -6.46 6.87 0.81
CA PHE A 35 -6.25 5.43 0.97
C PHE A 35 -7.17 4.65 0.03
N ARG A 36 -8.47 4.96 0.03
CA ARG A 36 -9.45 4.32 -0.85
C ARG A 36 -9.13 4.49 -2.32
N THR A 37 -8.82 5.71 -2.76
CA THR A 37 -8.43 5.96 -4.16
C THR A 37 -7.22 5.12 -4.58
N ARG A 38 -6.21 4.99 -3.70
CA ARG A 38 -5.04 4.14 -3.97
C ARG A 38 -5.41 2.66 -4.05
N MET A 39 -6.26 2.16 -3.15
CA MET A 39 -6.69 0.76 -3.16
C MET A 39 -7.49 0.43 -4.43
N ASP A 40 -8.39 1.32 -4.85
CA ASP A 40 -9.18 1.15 -6.09
C ASP A 40 -8.26 1.09 -7.33
N ASP A 41 -7.22 1.93 -7.37
CA ASP A 41 -6.25 1.91 -8.47
C ASP A 41 -5.39 0.64 -8.47
N LEU A 42 -4.92 0.20 -7.30
CA LEU A 42 -4.18 -1.05 -7.16
C LEU A 42 -5.02 -2.24 -7.62
N GLN A 43 -6.28 -2.32 -7.20
CA GLN A 43 -7.20 -3.37 -7.61
C GLN A 43 -7.38 -3.41 -9.13
N ARG A 44 -7.59 -2.25 -9.76
CA ARG A 44 -7.70 -2.14 -11.22
C ARG A 44 -6.44 -2.66 -11.92
N ARG A 45 -5.25 -2.36 -11.39
CA ARG A 45 -3.98 -2.83 -11.97
C ARG A 45 -3.82 -4.35 -11.84
N ILE A 46 -4.24 -4.93 -10.72
CA ILE A 46 -4.24 -6.40 -10.55
C ILE A 46 -5.15 -7.05 -11.59
N GLU A 47 -6.38 -6.55 -11.76
CA GLU A 47 -7.32 -7.10 -12.74
C GLU A 47 -6.80 -7.03 -14.19
N LEU A 48 -6.07 -5.97 -14.54
CA LEU A 48 -5.44 -5.84 -15.85
C LEU A 48 -4.35 -6.89 -16.05
N VAL A 49 -3.53 -7.10 -15.03
CA VAL A 49 -2.45 -8.10 -15.06
C VAL A 49 -3.03 -9.51 -15.11
N GLU A 50 -4.04 -9.83 -14.31
CA GLU A 50 -4.72 -11.13 -14.32
C GLU A 50 -5.30 -11.44 -15.71
N LYS A 51 -6.01 -10.49 -16.33
CA LYS A 51 -6.51 -10.63 -17.70
C LYS A 51 -5.41 -10.85 -18.73
N ASP A 52 -4.26 -10.20 -18.56
CA ASP A 52 -3.11 -10.38 -19.45
C ASP A 52 -2.44 -11.74 -19.25
N PHE A 53 -2.41 -12.28 -18.03
CA PHE A 53 -1.95 -13.64 -17.75
C PHE A 53 -2.90 -14.68 -18.34
N GLU A 54 -4.22 -14.52 -18.16
CA GLU A 54 -5.24 -15.40 -18.76
C GLU A 54 -5.12 -15.42 -20.29
N LYS A 55 -4.90 -14.28 -20.93
CA LYS A 55 -4.71 -14.18 -22.39
C LYS A 55 -3.41 -14.79 -22.89
N LYS A 56 -2.36 -14.83 -22.06
CA LYS A 56 -1.04 -15.41 -22.42
C LYS A 56 -0.93 -16.90 -22.09
N GLY A 57 -1.91 -17.46 -21.38
CA GLY A 57 -1.93 -18.85 -20.90
C GLY A 57 -3.05 -19.73 -21.50
N ALA A 58 -3.57 -19.42 -22.68
CA ALA A 58 -4.51 -20.25 -23.45
C ALA A 58 -3.90 -20.72 -24.77
#